data_AF-A0A8T7B650-F1
#
_entry.id   AF-A0A8T7B650-F1
#
_cell.length_a   1.000
_cell.length_b   1.000
_cell.length_c   1.000
_cell.angle_alpha   90.00
_cell.angle_beta   90.00
_cell.angle_gamma   90.00
#
_symmetry.space_group_name_H-M   'P 1'
#
loop_
_entity.id
_entity.type
_entity.pdbx_description
1 polymer ?
#
loop_
_entity_poly.entity_id
_entity_poly.type
_entity_poly.pdbx_seq_one_letter_code
_entity_poly.pdbx_strand_id
1 'polypeptide(L)'
;TLALLLAVFLVRSQTTVDDRAWMKAMIPHHSIAILTSERAEIVDQRVRELADEIIEAQRREIEEMNWLIEDIETNGPATTTAEAAARSQPNLQASH
;
A
#
# COMPACT_ATOMS: atom_id res chain seq x y z
N THR A 1 -37.06 1.14 7.83
CA THR A 1 -36.01 1.55 8.79
C THR A 1 -34.93 0.50 8.96
N LEU A 2 -35.24 -0.78 9.25
CA LEU A 2 -34.22 -1.84 9.35
C LEU A 2 -33.45 -2.11 8.05
N ALA A 3 -34.14 -2.16 6.90
CA ALA A 3 -33.50 -2.36 5.59
C ALA A 3 -32.54 -1.21 5.20
N LEU A 4 -32.86 0.02 5.60
CA LEU A 4 -31.99 1.18 5.39
C LEU A 4 -30.74 1.08 6.28
N LEU A 5 -30.89 0.67 7.53
CA LEU A 5 -29.76 0.44 8.43
C LEU A 5 -28.84 -0.68 7.93
N LEU A 6 -29.40 -1.77 7.41
CA LEU A 6 -28.64 -2.85 6.79
C LEU A 6 -27.93 -2.40 5.51
N ALA A 7 -28.59 -1.63 4.65
CA ALA A 7 -27.98 -1.08 3.44
C ALA A 7 -26.86 -0.08 3.76
N VAL A 8 -27.05 0.77 4.77
CA VAL A 8 -26.01 1.71 5.25
C VAL A 8 -24.86 0.94 5.91
N PHE A 9 -25.12 -0.15 6.62
CA PHE A 9 -24.08 -1.03 7.16
C PHE A 9 -23.25 -1.68 6.04
N LEU A 10 -23.91 -2.22 5.00
CA LEU A 10 -23.24 -2.79 3.84
C LEU A 10 -22.45 -1.74 3.04
N VAL A 11 -22.98 -0.53 2.86
CA VAL A 11 -22.26 0.55 2.16
C VAL A 11 -21.09 1.07 2.98
N ARG A 12 -21.18 1.10 4.32
CA ARG A 12 -20.04 1.43 5.18
C ARG A 12 -18.99 0.33 5.24
N SER A 13 -19.36 -0.93 4.99
CA SER A 13 -18.40 -2.01 4.78
C SER A 13 -17.54 -1.83 3.51
N GLN A 14 -17.94 -0.95 2.58
CA GLN A 14 -17.17 -0.69 1.36
C GLN A 14 -15.88 0.11 1.60
N THR A 15 -15.71 0.79 2.74
CA THR A 15 -14.43 1.47 3.05
C THR A 15 -13.26 0.48 3.05
N THR A 16 -13.50 -0.77 3.46
CA THR A 16 -12.48 -1.85 3.44
C THR A 16 -12.20 -2.40 2.04
N VAL A 17 -13.17 -2.30 1.14
CA VAL A 17 -13.00 -2.63 -0.27
C VAL A 17 -12.21 -1.51 -0.93
N ASP A 18 -12.47 -0.26 -0.57
CA ASP A 18 -11.80 0.92 -1.13
C ASP A 18 -10.30 0.96 -0.80
N ASP A 19 -9.90 0.78 0.47
CA ASP A 19 -8.48 0.80 0.86
C ASP A 19 -7.68 -0.33 0.20
N ARG A 20 -8.24 -1.55 0.19
CA ARG A 20 -7.60 -2.70 -0.47
C ARG A 20 -7.59 -2.58 -1.98
N ALA A 21 -8.66 -2.07 -2.59
CA ALA A 21 -8.72 -1.83 -4.03
C ALA A 21 -7.69 -0.80 -4.45
N TRP A 22 -7.52 0.27 -3.65
CA TRP A 22 -6.49 1.27 -3.88
C TRP A 22 -5.09 0.64 -3.88
N MET A 23 -4.75 -0.15 -2.86
CA MET A 23 -3.43 -0.83 -2.79
C MET A 23 -3.24 -1.84 -3.92
N LYS A 24 -4.27 -2.65 -4.24
CA LYS A 24 -4.22 -3.61 -5.36
C LYS A 24 -4.04 -2.93 -6.72
N ALA A 25 -4.50 -1.68 -6.89
CA ALA A 25 -4.26 -0.88 -8.08
C ALA A 25 -2.87 -0.20 -8.05
N MET A 26 -2.33 0.11 -6.87
CA MET A 26 -1.06 0.81 -6.73
C MET A 26 0.15 -0.12 -6.86
N ILE A 27 0.05 -1.38 -6.44
CA ILE A 27 1.10 -2.40 -6.66
C ILE A 27 1.53 -2.49 -8.15
N PRO A 28 0.62 -2.66 -9.14
CA PRO A 28 1.01 -2.67 -10.55
C PRO A 28 1.47 -1.30 -11.06
N HIS A 29 0.91 -0.19 -10.57
CA HIS A 29 1.41 1.16 -10.89
C HIS A 29 2.90 1.29 -10.52
N HIS A 30 3.27 0.83 -9.33
CA HIS A 30 4.66 0.83 -8.86
C HIS A 30 5.55 -0.13 -9.63
N SER A 31 5.05 -1.34 -9.90
CA SER A 31 5.76 -2.35 -10.68
C SER A 31 6.16 -1.83 -12.07
N ILE A 32 5.32 -0.96 -12.68
CA ILE A 32 5.65 -0.32 -13.96
C ILE A 32 6.85 0.62 -13.81
N ALA A 33 6.89 1.47 -12.79
CA ALA A 33 8.00 2.40 -12.59
C ALA A 33 9.32 1.69 -12.25
N ILE A 34 9.27 0.59 -11.48
CA ILE A 34 10.42 -0.30 -11.27
C ILE A 34 10.89 -0.84 -12.62
N LEU A 35 10.00 -1.44 -13.40
CA LEU A 35 10.32 -2.05 -14.69
C LEU A 35 10.93 -1.04 -15.68
N THR A 36 10.36 0.17 -15.74
CA THR A 36 10.86 1.25 -16.59
C THR A 36 12.25 1.69 -16.14
N SER A 37 12.50 1.80 -14.83
CA SER A 37 13.79 2.20 -14.27
C SER A 37 14.88 1.15 -14.50
N GLU A 38 14.53 -0.15 -14.34
CA GLU A 38 15.44 -1.28 -14.59
C GLU A 38 15.84 -1.41 -16.07
N ARG A 39 14.94 -1.05 -16.99
CA ARG A 39 15.17 -1.18 -18.45
C ARG A 39 15.71 0.08 -19.11
N ALA A 40 15.78 1.20 -18.40
CA ALA A 40 16.22 2.46 -18.99
C ALA A 40 17.74 2.46 -19.27
N GLU A 41 18.11 2.86 -20.48
CA GLU A 41 19.50 3.07 -20.90
C GLU A 41 20.03 4.42 -20.35
N ILE A 42 20.20 4.50 -19.03
CA ILE A 42 20.64 5.71 -18.33
C ILE A 42 22.16 5.80 -18.32
N VAL A 43 22.70 6.89 -18.85
CA VAL A 43 24.15 7.17 -18.92
C VAL A 43 24.62 8.17 -17.85
N ASP A 44 23.81 9.20 -17.54
CA ASP A 44 24.15 10.18 -16.49
C ASP A 44 24.06 9.50 -15.11
N GLN A 45 25.15 9.54 -14.34
CA GLN A 45 25.25 8.87 -13.03
C GLN A 45 24.21 9.37 -12.03
N ARG A 46 23.89 10.68 -12.04
CA ARG A 46 22.90 11.25 -11.11
C ARG A 46 21.50 10.72 -11.41
N VAL A 47 21.22 10.47 -12.69
CA VAL A 47 19.93 9.90 -13.11
C VAL A 47 19.87 8.41 -12.77
N ARG A 48 20.99 7.68 -12.83
CA ARG A 48 21.07 6.28 -12.37
C ARG A 48 20.82 6.19 -10.87
N GLU A 49 21.48 7.03 -10.08
CA GLU A 49 21.27 7.10 -8.62
C GLU A 49 19.79 7.35 -8.30
N LEU A 50 19.16 8.33 -8.96
CA LEU A 50 17.72 8.57 -8.81
C LEU A 50 16.86 7.34 -9.18
N ALA A 51 17.19 6.63 -10.27
CA ALA A 51 16.45 5.45 -10.68
C ALA A 51 16.56 4.31 -9.66
N ASP A 52 17.75 4.11 -9.08
CA ASP A 52 17.98 3.09 -8.06
C ASP A 52 17.23 3.44 -6.75
N GLU A 53 17.22 4.71 -6.36
CA GLU A 53 16.42 5.20 -5.22
C GLU A 53 14.91 4.97 -5.43
N ILE A 54 14.40 5.24 -6.64
CA ILE A 54 13.00 5.00 -7.02
C ILE A 54 12.67 3.50 -6.91
N ILE A 55 13.52 2.62 -7.46
CA ILE A 55 13.31 1.17 -7.40
C ILE A 55 13.22 0.71 -5.95
N GLU A 56 14.16 1.12 -5.12
CA GLU A 56 14.22 0.70 -3.72
C GLU A 56 13.03 1.23 -2.91
N ALA A 57 12.62 2.49 -3.13
CA ALA A 57 11.43 3.04 -2.48
C ALA A 57 10.17 2.27 -2.88
N GLN A 58 9.97 2.02 -4.17
CA GLN A 58 8.75 1.38 -4.64
C GLN A 58 8.65 -0.10 -4.27
N ARG A 59 9.78 -0.81 -4.17
CA ARG A 59 9.78 -2.18 -3.63
C ARG A 59 9.32 -2.22 -2.18
N ARG A 60 9.82 -1.31 -1.33
CA ARG A 60 9.37 -1.19 0.06
C ARG A 60 7.88 -0.86 0.16
N GLU A 61 7.39 0.07 -0.65
CA GLU A 61 5.97 0.44 -0.68
C GLU A 61 5.09 -0.74 -1.16
N ILE A 62 5.56 -1.55 -2.11
CA ILE A 62 4.86 -2.79 -2.52
C ILE A 62 4.80 -3.79 -1.36
N GLU A 63 5.89 -3.98 -0.61
CA GLU A 63 5.91 -4.86 0.57
C GLU A 63 4.95 -4.38 1.65
N GLU A 64 4.94 -3.07 1.94
CA GLU A 64 4.03 -2.44 2.88
C GLU A 64 2.56 -2.63 2.45
N MET A 65 2.24 -2.37 1.18
CA MET A 65 0.88 -2.56 0.66
C MET A 65 0.43 -4.01 0.74
N ASN A 66 1.28 -4.98 0.39
CA ASN A 66 0.94 -6.40 0.51
C ASN A 66 0.66 -6.78 1.97
N TRP A 67 1.50 -6.32 2.90
CA TRP A 67 1.31 -6.56 4.31
C TRP A 67 0.00 -5.93 4.84
N LEU A 68 -0.28 -4.68 4.47
CA LEU A 68 -1.52 -3.98 4.84
C LEU A 68 -2.76 -4.68 4.28
N ILE A 69 -2.70 -5.18 3.04
CA ILE A 69 -3.80 -5.97 2.45
C ILE A 69 -4.08 -7.21 3.30
N GLU A 70 -3.05 -7.98 3.67
CA GLU A 70 -3.17 -9.21 4.46
C GLU A 70 -3.69 -8.92 5.88
N ASP A 71 -3.16 -7.88 6.53
CA ASP A 71 -3.58 -7.45 7.86
C ASP A 71 -5.04 -6.96 7.86
N ILE A 72 -5.47 -6.17 6.88
CA ILE A 72 -6.87 -5.74 6.74
C ILE A 72 -7.79 -6.93 6.42
N GLU A 73 -7.33 -7.90 5.62
CA GLU A 73 -8.09 -9.12 5.32
C GLU A 73 -8.30 -9.98 6.57
N THR A 74 -7.33 -10.02 7.47
CA THR A 74 -7.37 -10.85 8.69
C THR A 74 -8.07 -10.15 9.86
N ASN A 75 -7.76 -8.88 10.09
CA ASN A 75 -8.09 -8.14 11.32
C ASN A 75 -9.09 -6.99 11.08
N GLY A 76 -9.40 -6.66 9.82
CA GLY A 76 -10.19 -5.48 9.47
C GLY A 76 -9.39 -4.16 9.51
N PRO A 77 -10.05 -3.03 9.17
CA PRO A 77 -9.39 -1.72 9.10
C PRO A 77 -9.03 -1.20 10.50
N ALA A 78 -7.88 -0.53 10.63
CA ALA A 78 -7.52 0.21 11.84
C ALA A 78 -8.14 1.58 11.70
N THR A 79 -9.23 1.82 12.42
CA THR A 79 -9.96 3.09 12.33
C THR A 79 -9.55 4.07 13.42
N THR A 80 -8.76 3.61 14.39
CA THR A 80 -8.17 4.44 15.44
C THR A 80 -6.64 4.42 15.39
N THR A 81 -6.02 5.49 15.87
CA THR A 81 -4.56 5.58 15.99
C THR A 81 -3.99 4.48 16.90
N ALA A 82 -4.73 4.09 17.94
CA ALA A 82 -4.32 3.02 18.84
C ALA A 82 -4.28 1.66 18.12
N GLU A 83 -5.30 1.35 17.30
CA GLU A 83 -5.32 0.13 16.48
C GLU A 83 -4.21 0.12 15.43
N ALA A 84 -3.94 1.26 14.78
CA ALA A 84 -2.87 1.37 13.79
C ALA A 84 -1.48 1.18 14.43
N ALA A 85 -1.25 1.80 15.60
CA ALA A 85 0.01 1.66 16.33
C ALA A 85 0.24 0.23 16.85
N ALA A 86 -0.82 -0.46 17.29
CA ALA A 86 -0.75 -1.85 17.74
C ALA A 86 -0.47 -2.84 16.60
N ARG A 87 -0.72 -2.43 15.35
CA ARG A 87 -0.60 -3.26 14.15
C ARG A 87 0.37 -2.61 13.16
N SER A 88 1.49 -2.06 13.63
CA SER A 88 2.50 -1.51 12.72
C SER A 88 3.35 -2.62 12.12
N GLN A 89 3.73 -2.49 10.84
CA GLN A 89 4.59 -3.46 10.17
C GLN A 89 5.94 -3.59 10.91
N PRO A 90 6.45 -4.82 11.16
CA PRO A 90 7.67 -5.04 11.95
C PRO A 90 8.92 -4.31 11.43
N ASN A 91 9.01 -4.05 10.12
CA ASN A 91 10.21 -3.49 9.48
C ASN A 91 10.16 -1.98 9.19
N LEU A 92 9.00 -1.32 9.29
CA LEU A 92 8.89 0.14 9.06
C LEU A 92 9.39 0.97 10.25
N GLN A 93 9.45 0.39 11.46
CA GLN A 93 10.00 1.08 12.63
C GLN A 93 11.52 1.26 12.58
N ALA A 94 12.22 0.55 11.68
CA ALA A 94 13.68 0.59 11.58
C ALA A 94 14.20 1.57 10.51
N SER A 95 13.32 2.20 9.74
CA SER A 95 13.67 3.01 8.56
C SER A 95 13.43 4.52 8.71
N HIS A 96 13.31 5.02 9.96
CA HIS A 96 13.21 6.45 10.26
C HIS A 96 14.38 6.95 11.11
#